data_AF-A0A1L9B265-F1
#
_entry.id   AF-A0A1L9B265-F1
#
_cell.length_a   1.000
_cell.length_b   1.000
_cell.length_c   1.000
_cell.angle_alpha   90.00
_cell.angle_beta   90.00
_cell.angle_gamma   90.00
#
_symmetry.space_group_name_H-M   'P 1'
#
loop_
_entity.id
_entity.type
_entity.pdbx_description
1 polymer ?
#
loop_
_entity_poly.entity_id
_entity_poly.type
_entity_poly.pdbx_seq_one_letter_code
_entity_poly.pdbx_strand_id
1 'polypeptide(L)'
;MQEALGHLETLSHQLEGHAIYRWIGDSHLRDSRRHYDCFIPLLGFVMSFPFYNERYLAFRKNEKDSEQDAKIKDAINHHALEDKTHARLFLADFRRLELDELWDTRRASSLMWALWLSPLLDPGRAVESQRIQEIVGHEAAEPAYRYLHVEQLEQDGHLLFSATTSQARQVRQQTGITPVYFGMHHLERESGNVGASESELVTFSAEQRERALRLVERKHALSVEMNDFMHRFVQTAEEAGGPGPLLTHERRERMGLVREQLEAYQAGRLPAPTWNPRPDNFTEQGDLIAAWHRHHADFVGHPISAMIREAQGKEAVFILRCAALLFAPRISALHAFYLQDCRVQEPATGPGTPTVDFLRRTFSTEAGLFLHDWEVLDMDARLPWTPAELLEWWFFDKVYGRPEMEALHEFRRETLRHPNDPLLKYWAILSVHFMSRAFFGNLRALTERFAADHPTSPPLIYLEGTHHLLYGQMERNWREPTCPTSLAHLPATYTQRRAVLRMMDAFATYGRQQFDNLARALSTDREHFAFLLDEEEARIPS
;
A
#
# COMPACT_ATOMS: atom_id res chain seq x y z
N MET A 1 -20.18 -23.67 -14.19
CA MET A 1 -19.39 -22.46 -14.44
C MET A 1 -20.06 -21.51 -15.42
N GLN A 2 -20.48 -22.00 -16.59
CA GLN A 2 -21.11 -21.18 -17.65
C GLN A 2 -22.25 -20.27 -17.18
N GLU A 3 -23.13 -20.75 -16.30
CA GLU A 3 -24.18 -19.88 -15.76
C GLU A 3 -23.65 -18.72 -14.90
N ALA A 4 -22.61 -18.96 -14.10
CA ALA A 4 -21.99 -17.88 -13.31
C ALA A 4 -21.30 -16.86 -14.22
N LEU A 5 -20.67 -17.31 -15.32
CA LEU A 5 -20.08 -16.43 -16.33
C LEU A 5 -21.16 -15.63 -17.09
N GLY A 6 -22.26 -16.25 -17.51
CA GLY A 6 -23.37 -15.52 -18.14
C GLY A 6 -24.06 -14.55 -17.19
N HIS A 7 -24.11 -14.87 -15.90
CA HIS A 7 -24.58 -13.93 -14.88
C HIS A 7 -23.61 -12.75 -14.70
N LEU A 8 -22.30 -13.02 -14.68
CA LEU A 8 -21.25 -12.01 -14.65
C LEU A 8 -21.36 -11.06 -15.85
N GLU A 9 -21.49 -11.58 -17.06
CA GLU A 9 -21.68 -10.80 -18.29
C GLU A 9 -22.94 -9.91 -18.21
N THR A 10 -24.05 -10.46 -17.71
CA THR A 10 -25.29 -9.70 -17.50
C THR A 10 -25.08 -8.52 -16.55
N LEU A 11 -24.34 -8.73 -15.46
CA LEU A 11 -24.03 -7.69 -14.48
C LEU A 11 -23.01 -6.66 -15.02
N SER A 12 -22.04 -7.11 -15.84
CA SER A 12 -21.09 -6.23 -16.53
C SER A 12 -21.82 -5.27 -17.49
N HIS A 13 -22.77 -5.77 -18.27
CA HIS A 13 -23.62 -4.93 -19.12
C HIS A 13 -24.44 -3.89 -18.34
N GLN A 14 -24.84 -4.19 -17.10
CA GLN A 14 -25.50 -3.19 -16.25
C GLN A 14 -24.56 -2.07 -15.82
N LEU A 15 -23.25 -2.37 -15.66
CA LEU A 15 -22.23 -1.39 -15.32
C LEU A 15 -21.89 -0.45 -16.47
N GLU A 16 -22.07 -0.83 -17.73
CA GLU A 16 -21.80 0.06 -18.89
C GLU A 16 -22.47 1.44 -18.76
N GLY A 17 -23.68 1.48 -18.19
CA GLY A 17 -24.45 2.70 -17.97
C GLY A 17 -24.03 3.52 -16.73
N HIS A 18 -22.99 3.12 -16.01
CA HIS A 18 -22.56 3.76 -14.78
C HIS A 18 -22.13 5.22 -15.02
N ALA A 19 -22.35 6.08 -14.01
CA ALA A 19 -22.10 7.51 -14.12
C ALA A 19 -20.62 7.84 -14.43
N ILE A 20 -19.67 7.07 -13.90
CA ILE A 20 -18.24 7.24 -14.20
C ILE A 20 -17.92 7.10 -15.68
N TYR A 21 -18.48 6.09 -16.37
CA TYR A 21 -18.18 5.88 -17.80
C TYR A 21 -18.79 6.97 -18.67
N ARG A 22 -19.97 7.48 -18.30
CA ARG A 22 -20.56 8.67 -18.92
C ARG A 22 -19.69 9.91 -18.72
N TRP A 23 -19.17 10.09 -17.51
CA TRP A 23 -18.26 11.19 -17.19
C TRP A 23 -16.96 11.11 -18.00
N ILE A 24 -16.35 9.92 -18.10
CA ILE A 24 -15.16 9.70 -18.95
C ILE A 24 -15.47 10.05 -20.41
N GLY A 25 -16.66 9.70 -20.89
CA GLY A 25 -17.10 9.98 -22.26
C GLY A 25 -17.47 11.45 -22.55
N ASP A 26 -17.52 12.32 -21.54
CA ASP A 26 -18.06 13.67 -21.70
C ASP A 26 -17.01 14.69 -22.18
N SER A 27 -17.27 15.31 -23.33
CA SER A 27 -16.37 16.25 -24.00
C SER A 27 -16.25 17.64 -23.35
N HIS A 28 -16.83 17.86 -22.17
CA HIS A 28 -16.85 19.18 -21.52
C HIS A 28 -15.47 19.62 -20.98
N LEU A 29 -14.50 18.70 -20.89
CA LEU A 29 -13.17 18.96 -20.36
C LEU A 29 -12.31 19.75 -21.36
N ARG A 30 -11.76 20.88 -20.91
CA ARG A 30 -10.87 21.74 -21.73
C ARG A 30 -9.53 21.06 -22.05
N ASP A 31 -8.95 20.41 -21.04
CA ASP A 31 -7.76 19.56 -21.19
C ASP A 31 -8.21 18.10 -21.23
N SER A 32 -8.09 17.47 -22.40
CA SER A 32 -8.52 16.07 -22.59
C SER A 32 -7.72 15.06 -21.76
N ARG A 33 -6.55 15.40 -21.23
CA ARG A 33 -5.83 14.49 -20.32
C ARG A 33 -6.62 14.22 -19.04
N ARG A 34 -7.52 15.15 -18.66
CA ARG A 34 -8.36 15.03 -17.46
C ARG A 34 -9.37 13.90 -17.52
N HIS A 35 -9.64 13.30 -18.68
CA HIS A 35 -10.39 12.04 -18.74
C HIS A 35 -9.73 10.92 -17.93
N TYR A 36 -8.42 11.04 -17.64
CA TYR A 36 -7.66 10.09 -16.83
C TYR A 36 -7.63 10.43 -15.33
N ASP A 37 -8.27 11.52 -14.87
CA ASP A 37 -8.36 11.85 -13.44
C ASP A 37 -9.03 10.72 -12.62
N CYS A 38 -9.86 9.88 -13.25
CA CYS A 38 -10.47 8.71 -12.63
C CYS A 38 -9.46 7.63 -12.20
N PHE A 39 -8.21 7.66 -12.68
CA PHE A 39 -7.18 6.69 -12.32
C PHE A 39 -6.41 7.05 -11.05
N ILE A 40 -6.56 8.24 -10.50
CA ILE A 40 -5.89 8.59 -9.23
C ILE A 40 -6.30 7.66 -8.09
N PRO A 41 -7.61 7.38 -7.87
CA PRO A 41 -8.07 6.30 -7.00
C PRO A 41 -7.36 4.95 -7.17
N LEU A 42 -6.93 4.63 -8.39
CA LEU A 42 -6.36 3.34 -8.78
C LEU A 42 -4.83 3.36 -8.86
N LEU A 43 -4.18 4.50 -8.59
CA LEU A 43 -2.74 4.66 -8.81
C LEU A 43 -1.92 3.59 -8.06
N GLY A 44 -2.25 3.36 -6.79
CA GLY A 44 -1.62 2.32 -5.98
C GLY A 44 -1.86 0.91 -6.54
N PHE A 45 -3.11 0.60 -6.92
CA PHE A 45 -3.46 -0.68 -7.53
C PHE A 45 -2.71 -0.93 -8.83
N VAL A 46 -2.73 0.02 -9.76
CA VAL A 46 -2.08 -0.10 -11.07
C VAL A 46 -0.58 -0.36 -10.92
N MET A 47 0.08 0.39 -10.04
CA MET A 47 1.51 0.18 -9.76
C MET A 47 1.79 -1.18 -9.08
N SER A 48 0.83 -1.70 -8.33
CA SER A 48 0.92 -2.99 -7.65
C SER A 48 0.58 -4.21 -8.52
N PHE A 49 0.16 -4.07 -9.79
CA PHE A 49 -0.22 -5.19 -10.67
C PHE A 49 0.79 -6.35 -10.70
N PRO A 50 2.12 -6.12 -10.78
CA PRO A 50 3.07 -7.22 -10.81
C PRO A 50 3.02 -8.08 -9.54
N PHE A 51 2.86 -7.43 -8.39
CA PHE A 51 2.78 -8.12 -7.11
C PHE A 51 1.40 -8.77 -6.92
N TYR A 52 0.35 -8.11 -7.37
CA TYR A 52 -1.00 -8.67 -7.34
C TYR A 52 -1.06 -10.01 -8.09
N ASN A 53 -0.56 -10.01 -9.32
CA ASN A 53 -0.52 -11.17 -10.19
C ASN A 53 0.43 -12.25 -9.67
N GLU A 54 1.66 -11.90 -9.28
CA GLU A 54 2.65 -12.89 -8.85
C GLU A 54 2.40 -13.45 -7.43
N ARG A 55 1.77 -12.68 -6.53
CA ARG A 55 1.66 -13.05 -5.09
C ARG A 55 0.27 -13.47 -4.64
N TYR A 56 -0.79 -12.95 -5.27
CA TYR A 56 -2.16 -13.26 -4.89
C TYR A 56 -2.81 -14.19 -5.90
N LEU A 57 -2.64 -13.93 -7.20
CA LEU A 57 -3.37 -14.64 -8.23
C LEU A 57 -2.73 -15.96 -8.64
N ALA A 58 -1.44 -15.93 -9.01
CA ALA A 58 -0.74 -17.08 -9.58
C ALA A 58 -0.70 -18.31 -8.65
N PHE A 59 -0.83 -19.49 -9.24
CA PHE A 59 -0.63 -20.77 -8.58
C PHE A 59 0.85 -21.20 -8.61
N ARG A 60 1.28 -21.94 -7.59
CA ARG A 60 2.62 -22.53 -7.54
C ARG A 60 2.66 -23.84 -8.33
N LYS A 61 3.76 -24.08 -9.06
CA LYS A 61 3.90 -25.14 -10.09
C LYS A 61 3.89 -26.60 -9.60
N ASN A 62 3.68 -26.88 -8.30
CA ASN A 62 3.98 -28.18 -7.68
C ASN A 62 2.80 -28.81 -6.90
N GLU A 63 1.56 -28.52 -7.26
CA GLU A 63 0.38 -29.11 -6.61
C GLU A 63 -0.07 -30.39 -7.36
N LYS A 64 -0.55 -31.40 -6.61
CA LYS A 64 -1.12 -32.62 -7.23
C LYS A 64 -2.52 -32.28 -7.71
N ASP A 65 -2.66 -32.06 -9.01
CA ASP A 65 -3.88 -31.51 -9.60
C ASP A 65 -4.62 -32.54 -10.44
N SER A 66 -5.95 -32.41 -10.48
CA SER A 66 -6.73 -33.04 -11.54
C SER A 66 -6.34 -32.40 -12.90
N GLU A 67 -6.56 -33.11 -14.01
CA GLU A 67 -6.26 -32.54 -15.34
C GLU A 67 -7.04 -31.25 -15.61
N GLN A 68 -8.26 -31.17 -15.10
CA GLN A 68 -9.12 -29.99 -15.20
C GLN A 68 -8.54 -28.81 -14.39
N ASP A 69 -8.15 -29.04 -13.14
CA ASP A 69 -7.52 -28.01 -12.31
C ASP A 69 -6.22 -27.51 -12.92
N ALA A 70 -5.41 -28.40 -13.50
CA ALA A 70 -4.17 -28.02 -14.16
C ALA A 70 -4.40 -27.02 -15.31
N LYS A 71 -5.41 -27.26 -16.17
CA LYS A 71 -5.74 -26.37 -17.30
C LYS A 71 -6.22 -25.00 -16.82
N ILE A 72 -7.07 -24.93 -15.79
CA ILE A 72 -7.56 -23.66 -15.23
C ILE A 72 -6.41 -22.88 -14.57
N LYS A 73 -5.55 -23.57 -13.81
CA LYS A 73 -4.37 -22.94 -13.19
C LYS A 73 -3.41 -22.41 -14.24
N ASP A 74 -3.20 -23.14 -15.34
CA ASP A 74 -2.36 -22.70 -16.45
C ASP A 74 -2.95 -21.46 -17.15
N ALA A 75 -4.27 -21.41 -17.38
CA ALA A 75 -4.93 -20.22 -17.93
C ALA A 75 -4.76 -18.99 -17.00
N ILE A 76 -5.02 -19.15 -15.70
CA ILE A 76 -4.84 -18.08 -14.71
C ILE A 76 -3.37 -17.63 -14.64
N ASN A 77 -2.42 -18.56 -14.65
CA ASN A 77 -0.99 -18.24 -14.62
C ASN A 77 -0.52 -17.54 -15.90
N HIS A 78 -1.06 -17.92 -17.05
CA HIS A 78 -0.76 -17.26 -18.32
C HIS A 78 -1.23 -15.81 -18.29
N HIS A 79 -2.48 -15.58 -17.89
CA HIS A 79 -3.04 -14.24 -17.71
C HIS A 79 -2.22 -13.42 -16.70
N ALA A 80 -1.88 -13.99 -15.53
CA ALA A 80 -1.05 -13.30 -14.53
C ALA A 80 0.35 -12.87 -15.06
N LEU A 81 0.91 -13.59 -16.03
CA LEU A 81 2.18 -13.24 -16.69
C LEU A 81 2.04 -12.10 -17.69
N GLU A 82 0.87 -11.95 -18.30
CA GLU A 82 0.55 -10.84 -19.19
C GLU A 82 0.29 -9.56 -18.39
N ASP A 83 -0.59 -9.63 -17.41
CA ASP A 83 -1.10 -8.51 -16.63
C ASP A 83 -0.07 -7.82 -15.76
N LYS A 84 0.97 -8.56 -15.33
CA LYS A 84 2.10 -7.94 -14.62
C LYS A 84 2.86 -6.91 -15.47
N THR A 85 2.54 -6.75 -16.75
CA THR A 85 3.12 -5.71 -17.60
C THR A 85 2.36 -4.37 -17.55
N HIS A 86 1.13 -4.35 -17.01
CA HIS A 86 0.26 -3.18 -17.00
C HIS A 86 0.86 -1.96 -16.28
N ALA A 87 1.52 -2.15 -15.14
CA ALA A 87 2.13 -1.05 -14.41
C ALA A 87 3.18 -0.28 -15.25
N ARG A 88 3.92 -0.97 -16.12
CA ARG A 88 4.91 -0.33 -17.01
C ARG A 88 4.28 0.40 -18.18
N LEU A 89 3.17 -0.12 -18.72
CA LEU A 89 2.38 0.59 -19.72
C LEU A 89 1.83 1.88 -19.12
N PHE A 90 1.22 1.80 -17.93
CA PHE A 90 0.71 2.97 -17.21
C PHE A 90 1.82 3.99 -16.98
N LEU A 91 2.99 3.57 -16.50
CA LEU A 91 4.11 4.47 -16.23
C LEU A 91 4.63 5.18 -17.50
N ALA A 92 4.55 4.52 -18.66
CA ALA A 92 4.89 5.15 -19.93
C ALA A 92 3.92 6.30 -20.27
N ASP A 93 2.62 6.12 -20.04
CA ASP A 93 1.62 7.17 -20.25
C ASP A 93 1.69 8.25 -19.18
N PHE A 94 1.88 7.88 -17.91
CA PHE A 94 2.08 8.79 -16.79
C PHE A 94 3.18 9.81 -17.11
N ARG A 95 4.32 9.34 -17.63
CA ARG A 95 5.43 10.19 -18.06
C ARG A 95 5.08 11.01 -19.31
N ARG A 96 4.55 10.39 -20.35
CA ARG A 96 4.34 11.07 -21.65
C ARG A 96 3.25 12.12 -21.59
N LEU A 97 2.20 11.90 -20.81
CA LEU A 97 1.07 12.81 -20.66
C LEU A 97 1.29 13.86 -19.57
N GLU A 98 2.43 13.81 -18.86
CA GLU A 98 2.76 14.71 -17.75
C GLU A 98 1.67 14.68 -16.66
N LEU A 99 1.21 13.48 -16.32
CA LEU A 99 0.15 13.30 -15.32
C LEU A 99 0.61 13.74 -13.93
N ASP A 100 1.90 13.74 -13.67
CA ASP A 100 2.46 14.29 -12.45
C ASP A 100 2.24 15.80 -12.32
N GLU A 101 2.31 16.55 -13.42
CA GLU A 101 1.95 17.97 -13.42
C GLU A 101 0.43 18.15 -13.26
N LEU A 102 -0.36 17.39 -14.01
CA LEU A 102 -1.82 17.48 -13.97
C LEU A 102 -2.39 17.17 -12.57
N TRP A 103 -1.78 16.22 -11.88
CA TRP A 103 -2.22 15.75 -10.57
C TRP A 103 -1.45 16.39 -9.40
N ASP A 104 -0.58 17.37 -9.67
CA ASP A 104 0.27 18.05 -8.68
C ASP A 104 1.09 17.09 -7.80
N THR A 105 1.62 16.02 -8.41
CA THR A 105 2.44 14.99 -7.75
C THR A 105 3.93 15.09 -8.10
N ARG A 106 4.37 16.24 -8.61
CA ARG A 106 5.78 16.51 -8.99
C ARG A 106 6.80 16.32 -7.86
N ARG A 107 6.36 16.46 -6.61
CA ARG A 107 7.18 16.21 -5.42
C ARG A 107 6.94 14.79 -4.92
N ALA A 108 8.00 14.13 -4.45
CA ALA A 108 7.91 12.80 -3.85
C ALA A 108 6.92 12.75 -2.69
N SER A 109 6.90 13.77 -1.82
CA SER A 109 5.91 13.85 -0.73
C SER A 109 4.46 13.94 -1.21
N SER A 110 4.22 14.57 -2.36
CA SER A 110 2.89 14.73 -2.96
C SER A 110 2.48 13.45 -3.71
N LEU A 111 3.43 12.78 -4.35
CA LEU A 111 3.24 11.45 -4.92
C LEU A 111 2.92 10.39 -3.84
N MET A 112 3.68 10.36 -2.74
CA MET A 112 3.39 9.48 -1.59
C MET A 112 2.02 9.75 -0.99
N TRP A 113 1.65 11.04 -0.93
CA TRP A 113 0.33 11.45 -0.46
C TRP A 113 -0.79 10.82 -1.29
N ALA A 114 -0.72 10.96 -2.62
CA ALA A 114 -1.67 10.36 -3.54
C ALA A 114 -1.66 8.82 -3.50
N LEU A 115 -0.48 8.19 -3.48
CA LEU A 115 -0.36 6.72 -3.50
C LEU A 115 -0.96 6.06 -2.26
N TRP A 116 -0.65 6.58 -1.07
CA TRP A 116 -0.83 5.81 0.17
C TRP A 116 -1.50 6.53 1.32
N LEU A 117 -1.51 7.87 1.35
CA LEU A 117 -1.78 8.60 2.60
C LEU A 117 -3.06 9.42 2.61
N SER A 118 -3.51 9.90 1.45
CA SER A 118 -4.69 10.76 1.32
C SER A 118 -5.96 10.06 1.80
N PRO A 119 -6.62 10.51 2.88
CA PRO A 119 -7.90 9.95 3.30
C PRO A 119 -9.01 10.00 2.22
N LEU A 120 -8.96 10.98 1.32
CA LEU A 120 -9.86 11.05 0.15
C LEU A 120 -9.78 9.78 -0.74
N LEU A 121 -8.65 9.08 -0.72
CA LEU A 121 -8.38 7.89 -1.53
C LEU A 121 -8.56 6.57 -0.76
N ASP A 122 -8.83 6.61 0.54
CA ASP A 122 -9.04 5.42 1.36
C ASP A 122 -10.20 4.51 0.92
N PRO A 123 -11.36 5.04 0.45
CA PRO A 123 -12.44 4.17 0.00
C PRO A 123 -12.03 3.25 -1.16
N GLY A 124 -11.25 3.75 -2.12
CA GLY A 124 -10.71 2.92 -3.20
C GLY A 124 -9.77 1.84 -2.68
N ARG A 125 -8.84 2.21 -1.79
CA ARG A 125 -7.92 1.25 -1.14
C ARG A 125 -8.65 0.19 -0.30
N ALA A 126 -9.79 0.53 0.29
CA ALA A 126 -10.64 -0.41 1.01
C ALA A 126 -11.21 -1.49 0.07
N VAL A 127 -11.73 -1.09 -1.09
CA VAL A 127 -12.22 -2.02 -2.12
C VAL A 127 -11.09 -2.90 -2.64
N GLU A 128 -9.90 -2.34 -2.90
CA GLU A 128 -8.71 -3.10 -3.31
C GLU A 128 -8.29 -4.14 -2.27
N SER A 129 -8.24 -3.75 -1.00
CA SER A 129 -7.93 -4.64 0.13
C SER A 129 -8.94 -5.80 0.20
N GLN A 130 -10.23 -5.50 0.04
CA GLN A 130 -11.28 -6.54 -0.01
C GLN A 130 -11.13 -7.46 -1.23
N ARG A 131 -10.80 -6.93 -2.41
CA ARG A 131 -10.54 -7.76 -3.61
C ARG A 131 -9.39 -8.75 -3.36
N ILE A 132 -8.28 -8.29 -2.77
CA ILE A 132 -7.14 -9.14 -2.41
C ILE A 132 -7.55 -10.17 -1.36
N GLN A 133 -8.26 -9.75 -0.30
CA GLN A 133 -8.77 -10.63 0.76
C GLN A 133 -9.55 -11.82 0.19
N GLU A 134 -10.45 -11.57 -0.77
CA GLU A 134 -11.25 -12.64 -1.35
C GLU A 134 -10.42 -13.60 -2.21
N ILE A 135 -9.39 -13.11 -2.92
CA ILE A 135 -8.48 -13.95 -3.72
C ILE A 135 -7.54 -14.80 -2.86
N VAL A 136 -7.09 -14.28 -1.72
CA VAL A 136 -6.19 -15.02 -0.83
C VAL A 136 -6.96 -15.92 0.16
N GLY A 137 -8.28 -15.76 0.23
CA GLY A 137 -9.18 -16.51 1.08
C GLY A 137 -9.38 -17.98 0.66
N HIS A 138 -10.04 -18.75 1.53
CA HIS A 138 -10.23 -20.19 1.33
C HIS A 138 -11.05 -20.55 0.08
N GLU A 139 -12.01 -19.71 -0.31
CA GLU A 139 -12.85 -19.96 -1.51
C GLU A 139 -12.02 -19.94 -2.79
N ALA A 140 -11.16 -18.95 -2.95
CA ALA A 140 -10.28 -18.83 -4.10
C ALA A 140 -9.10 -19.82 -4.07
N ALA A 141 -9.01 -20.75 -3.10
CA ALA A 141 -8.06 -21.85 -3.16
C ALA A 141 -8.46 -22.89 -4.23
N GLU A 142 -9.75 -22.98 -4.55
CA GLU A 142 -10.25 -23.81 -5.67
C GLU A 142 -10.07 -23.03 -7.00
N PRO A 143 -9.40 -23.60 -8.02
CA PRO A 143 -9.08 -22.89 -9.27
C PRO A 143 -10.30 -22.30 -9.97
N ALA A 144 -11.43 -22.98 -9.96
CA ALA A 144 -12.65 -22.52 -10.62
C ALA A 144 -13.23 -21.23 -10.01
N TYR A 145 -13.16 -21.04 -8.68
CA TYR A 145 -13.59 -19.78 -8.07
C TYR A 145 -12.57 -18.69 -8.33
N ARG A 146 -11.26 -18.99 -8.24
CA ARG A 146 -10.21 -18.03 -8.60
C ARG A 146 -10.34 -17.54 -10.04
N TYR A 147 -10.72 -18.42 -10.96
CA TYR A 147 -11.01 -18.04 -12.33
C TYR A 147 -12.11 -16.97 -12.41
N LEU A 148 -13.23 -17.14 -11.68
CA LEU A 148 -14.30 -16.13 -11.62
C LEU A 148 -13.83 -14.80 -11.04
N HIS A 149 -12.84 -14.80 -10.13
CA HIS A 149 -12.20 -13.57 -9.67
C HIS A 149 -11.49 -12.82 -10.79
N VAL A 150 -10.76 -13.54 -11.64
CA VAL A 150 -10.03 -12.94 -12.77
C VAL A 150 -11.01 -12.44 -13.82
N GLU A 151 -11.98 -13.26 -14.22
CA GLU A 151 -12.99 -12.87 -15.21
C GLU A 151 -13.74 -11.60 -14.82
N GLN A 152 -14.09 -11.42 -13.54
CA GLN A 152 -14.67 -10.14 -13.10
C GLN A 152 -13.69 -8.98 -13.29
N LEU A 153 -12.43 -9.15 -12.91
CA LEU A 153 -11.43 -8.09 -13.01
C LEU A 153 -11.20 -7.68 -14.47
N GLU A 154 -11.17 -8.65 -15.38
CA GLU A 154 -11.08 -8.43 -16.82
C GLU A 154 -12.28 -7.67 -17.36
N GLN A 155 -13.50 -8.05 -16.95
CA GLN A 155 -14.72 -7.37 -17.37
C GLN A 155 -14.77 -5.92 -16.87
N ASP A 156 -14.39 -5.68 -15.60
CA ASP A 156 -14.28 -4.33 -15.05
C ASP A 156 -13.23 -3.50 -15.80
N GLY A 157 -12.06 -4.11 -16.08
CA GLY A 157 -10.98 -3.51 -16.83
C GLY A 157 -11.42 -3.14 -18.24
N HIS A 158 -12.06 -4.06 -18.95
CA HIS A 158 -12.55 -3.86 -20.31
C HIS A 158 -13.51 -2.68 -20.40
N LEU A 159 -14.44 -2.53 -19.44
CA LEU A 159 -15.35 -1.38 -19.40
C LEU A 159 -14.59 -0.05 -19.23
N LEU A 160 -13.67 0.01 -18.27
CA LEU A 160 -12.87 1.20 -18.00
C LEU A 160 -11.94 1.55 -19.17
N PHE A 161 -11.27 0.57 -19.76
CA PHE A 161 -10.37 0.77 -20.89
C PHE A 161 -11.10 1.08 -22.19
N SER A 162 -12.29 0.52 -22.41
CA SER A 162 -13.14 0.91 -23.53
C SER A 162 -13.55 2.39 -23.43
N ALA A 163 -13.94 2.84 -22.24
CA ALA A 163 -14.28 4.24 -22.01
C ALA A 163 -13.07 5.17 -22.23
N THR A 164 -11.91 4.85 -21.67
CA THR A 164 -10.71 5.71 -21.77
C THR A 164 -10.06 5.69 -23.15
N THR A 165 -10.10 4.54 -23.84
CA THR A 165 -9.58 4.40 -25.20
C THR A 165 -10.36 5.24 -26.21
N SER A 166 -11.68 5.40 -26.00
CA SER A 166 -12.49 6.31 -26.82
C SER A 166 -11.97 7.76 -26.78
N GLN A 167 -11.39 8.17 -25.65
CA GLN A 167 -10.84 9.51 -25.42
C GLN A 167 -9.39 9.67 -25.87
N ALA A 168 -8.64 8.57 -26.03
CA ALA A 168 -7.25 8.60 -26.48
C ALA A 168 -7.07 9.33 -27.83
N ARG A 169 -8.10 9.31 -28.70
CA ARG A 169 -8.11 10.08 -29.95
C ARG A 169 -8.11 11.58 -29.72
N GLN A 170 -8.93 12.06 -28.77
CA GLN A 170 -9.00 13.48 -28.42
C GLN A 170 -7.71 13.94 -27.77
N VAL A 171 -7.16 13.13 -26.85
CA VAL A 171 -5.85 13.36 -26.24
C VAL A 171 -4.78 13.49 -27.32
N ARG A 172 -4.69 12.54 -28.26
CA ARG A 172 -3.73 12.62 -29.37
C ARG A 172 -3.90 13.87 -30.23
N GLN A 173 -5.13 14.29 -30.50
CA GLN A 173 -5.39 15.50 -31.29
C GLN A 173 -4.92 16.77 -30.58
N GLN A 174 -5.08 16.85 -29.26
CA GLN A 174 -4.70 18.02 -28.46
C GLN A 174 -3.20 18.05 -28.11
N THR A 175 -2.62 16.90 -27.78
CA THR A 175 -1.25 16.81 -27.22
C THR A 175 -0.22 16.25 -28.20
N GLY A 176 -0.65 15.62 -29.30
CA GLY A 176 0.22 14.88 -30.21
C GLY A 176 0.68 13.51 -29.68
N ILE A 177 0.33 13.15 -28.45
CA ILE A 177 0.75 11.90 -27.79
C ILE A 177 -0.31 10.83 -28.02
N THR A 178 0.13 9.64 -28.42
CA THR A 178 -0.73 8.44 -28.44
C THR A 178 -0.51 7.67 -27.13
N PRO A 179 -1.52 7.60 -26.24
CA PRO A 179 -1.43 6.80 -25.03
C PRO A 179 -1.29 5.30 -25.36
N VAL A 180 -0.43 4.59 -24.63
CA VAL A 180 -0.21 3.14 -24.78
C VAL A 180 -1.03 2.32 -23.79
N TYR A 181 -1.22 2.80 -22.58
CA TYR A 181 -2.02 2.17 -21.54
C TYR A 181 -3.48 2.59 -21.60
N PHE A 182 -3.74 3.88 -21.82
CA PHE A 182 -5.10 4.40 -21.95
C PHE A 182 -5.65 4.37 -23.38
N GLY A 183 -4.89 3.81 -24.33
CA GLY A 183 -5.25 3.77 -25.74
C GLY A 183 -5.44 2.34 -26.25
N MET A 184 -5.74 2.23 -27.56
CA MET A 184 -6.05 0.94 -28.22
C MET A 184 -4.98 -0.13 -28.04
N HIS A 185 -3.71 0.26 -27.84
CA HIS A 185 -2.62 -0.70 -27.63
C HIS A 185 -2.87 -1.62 -26.43
N HIS A 186 -3.54 -1.14 -25.38
CA HIS A 186 -3.94 -1.94 -24.23
C HIS A 186 -4.92 -3.04 -24.65
N LEU A 187 -6.04 -2.65 -25.26
CA LEU A 187 -7.10 -3.58 -25.70
C LEU A 187 -6.64 -4.55 -26.80
N GLU A 188 -5.70 -4.14 -27.67
CA GLU A 188 -5.12 -5.02 -28.70
C GLU A 188 -4.17 -6.07 -28.14
N ARG A 189 -3.64 -5.82 -26.93
CA ARG A 189 -2.73 -6.74 -26.24
C ARG A 189 -3.50 -7.76 -25.41
N GLU A 190 -4.57 -7.35 -24.75
CA GLU A 190 -5.42 -8.21 -23.93
C GLU A 190 -6.09 -9.30 -24.79
N SER A 191 -6.03 -10.56 -24.34
CA SER A 191 -6.76 -11.66 -24.99
C SER A 191 -8.28 -11.59 -24.80
N GLY A 192 -8.76 -10.67 -23.95
CA GLY A 192 -10.17 -10.33 -23.76
C GLY A 192 -11.01 -11.33 -22.96
N ASN A 193 -10.46 -12.50 -22.60
CA ASN A 193 -11.00 -13.50 -21.66
C ASN A 193 -9.86 -14.42 -21.20
N VAL A 194 -9.94 -14.99 -19.99
CA VAL A 194 -8.93 -15.90 -19.43
C VAL A 194 -9.13 -17.30 -19.99
N GLY A 195 -8.79 -17.57 -21.24
CA GLY A 195 -8.94 -18.92 -21.80
C GLY A 195 -10.40 -19.41 -21.76
N ALA A 196 -11.24 -18.83 -22.64
CA ALA A 196 -12.67 -19.12 -22.70
C ALA A 196 -12.98 -20.63 -22.83
N SER A 197 -12.13 -21.40 -23.53
CA SER A 197 -12.25 -22.84 -23.71
C SER A 197 -12.09 -23.65 -22.42
N GLU A 198 -11.30 -23.15 -21.46
CA GLU A 198 -10.97 -23.83 -20.23
C GLU A 198 -12.15 -23.81 -19.25
N SER A 199 -13.00 -22.78 -19.35
CA SER A 199 -14.22 -22.64 -18.55
C SER A 199 -15.30 -23.69 -18.88
N GLU A 200 -15.31 -24.19 -20.12
CA GLU A 200 -16.26 -25.22 -20.58
C GLU A 200 -15.98 -26.58 -19.94
N LEU A 201 -14.75 -26.77 -19.44
CA LEU A 201 -14.33 -28.01 -18.77
C LEU A 201 -14.88 -28.12 -17.34
N VAL A 202 -15.49 -27.06 -16.79
CA VAL A 202 -15.93 -27.00 -15.39
C VAL A 202 -17.44 -27.15 -15.26
N THR A 203 -17.86 -28.32 -14.79
CA THR A 203 -19.24 -28.57 -14.35
C THR A 203 -19.34 -28.38 -12.83
N PHE A 204 -20.21 -27.45 -12.40
CA PHE A 204 -20.49 -27.25 -10.98
C PHE A 204 -21.63 -28.16 -10.51
N SER A 205 -21.52 -28.67 -9.28
CA SER A 205 -22.67 -29.19 -8.55
C SER A 205 -23.69 -28.06 -8.25
N ALA A 206 -24.89 -28.41 -7.81
CA ALA A 206 -25.90 -27.42 -7.45
C ALA A 206 -25.41 -26.44 -6.35
N GLU A 207 -24.70 -26.95 -5.34
CA GLU A 207 -24.12 -26.15 -4.26
C GLU A 207 -22.98 -25.24 -4.77
N GLN A 208 -22.07 -25.79 -5.58
CA GLN A 208 -20.98 -25.01 -6.18
C GLN A 208 -21.50 -23.91 -7.11
N ARG A 209 -22.58 -24.19 -7.84
CA ARG A 209 -23.26 -23.22 -8.70
C ARG A 209 -23.85 -22.08 -7.88
N GLU A 210 -24.59 -22.37 -6.82
CA GLU A 210 -25.15 -21.35 -5.93
C GLU A 210 -24.07 -20.49 -5.28
N ARG A 211 -22.97 -21.13 -4.86
CA ARG A 211 -21.79 -20.46 -4.32
C ARG A 211 -21.12 -19.54 -5.36
N ALA A 212 -20.95 -20.01 -6.60
CA ALA A 212 -20.40 -19.22 -7.69
C ALA A 212 -21.26 -17.99 -8.03
N LEU A 213 -22.59 -18.15 -8.06
CA LEU A 213 -23.51 -17.03 -8.31
C LEU A 213 -23.39 -15.96 -7.23
N ARG A 214 -23.38 -16.36 -5.95
CA ARG A 214 -23.14 -15.41 -4.84
C ARG A 214 -21.78 -14.73 -4.92
N LEU A 215 -20.75 -15.44 -5.36
CA LEU A 215 -19.43 -14.85 -5.56
C LEU A 215 -19.49 -13.74 -6.61
N VAL A 216 -20.11 -14.02 -7.77
CA VAL A 216 -20.30 -13.05 -8.86
C VAL A 216 -21.09 -11.82 -8.37
N GLU A 217 -22.17 -12.00 -7.62
CA GLU A 217 -22.96 -10.89 -7.06
C GLU A 217 -22.14 -10.01 -6.10
N ARG A 218 -21.40 -10.63 -5.16
CA ARG A 218 -20.52 -9.88 -4.24
C ARG A 218 -19.44 -9.11 -4.99
N LYS A 219 -18.91 -9.71 -6.07
CA LYS A 219 -17.88 -9.10 -6.90
C LYS A 219 -18.38 -7.90 -7.68
N HIS A 220 -19.52 -8.04 -8.32
CA HIS A 220 -20.19 -6.91 -8.95
C HIS A 220 -20.49 -5.79 -7.96
N ALA A 221 -20.91 -6.09 -6.72
CA ALA A 221 -21.11 -5.07 -5.70
C ALA A 221 -19.84 -4.26 -5.40
N LEU A 222 -18.66 -4.91 -5.37
CA LEU A 222 -17.38 -4.22 -5.24
C LEU A 222 -17.02 -3.37 -6.45
N SER A 223 -17.37 -3.81 -7.66
CA SER A 223 -17.18 -3.03 -8.89
C SER A 223 -18.07 -1.78 -8.90
N VAL A 224 -19.32 -1.91 -8.48
CA VAL A 224 -20.22 -0.76 -8.26
C VAL A 224 -19.63 0.19 -7.23
N GLU A 225 -19.18 -0.29 -6.07
CA GLU A 225 -18.61 0.54 -5.02
C GLU A 225 -17.37 1.32 -5.50
N MET A 226 -16.46 0.67 -6.24
CA MET A 226 -15.30 1.33 -6.83
C MET A 226 -15.73 2.39 -7.86
N ASN A 227 -16.67 2.07 -8.75
CA ASN A 227 -17.12 2.99 -9.79
C ASN A 227 -17.85 4.21 -9.19
N ASP A 228 -18.65 3.99 -8.16
CA ASP A 228 -19.30 5.04 -7.37
C ASP A 228 -18.28 5.94 -6.69
N PHE A 229 -17.24 5.35 -6.11
CA PHE A 229 -16.15 6.10 -5.49
C PHE A 229 -15.37 6.93 -6.51
N MET A 230 -14.94 6.32 -7.63
CA MET A 230 -14.24 7.03 -8.70
C MET A 230 -15.08 8.20 -9.22
N HIS A 231 -16.39 8.01 -9.41
CA HIS A 231 -17.30 9.07 -9.83
C HIS A 231 -17.37 10.22 -8.82
N ARG A 232 -17.56 9.92 -7.53
CA ARG A 232 -17.55 10.96 -6.48
C ARG A 232 -16.21 11.70 -6.42
N PHE A 233 -15.10 10.98 -6.58
CA PHE A 233 -13.77 11.57 -6.58
C PHE A 233 -13.61 12.57 -7.72
N VAL A 234 -13.94 12.20 -8.97
CA VAL A 234 -13.78 13.11 -10.11
C VAL A 234 -14.70 14.32 -10.03
N GLN A 235 -15.93 14.17 -9.51
CA GLN A 235 -16.83 15.30 -9.25
C GLN A 235 -16.22 16.28 -8.24
N THR A 236 -15.72 15.75 -7.12
CA THR A 236 -15.07 16.57 -6.08
C THR A 236 -13.80 17.25 -6.60
N ALA A 237 -13.02 16.53 -7.42
CA ALA A 237 -11.83 17.06 -8.06
C ALA A 237 -12.17 18.19 -9.03
N GLU A 238 -13.24 18.06 -9.83
CA GLU A 238 -13.69 19.13 -10.72
C GLU A 238 -14.10 20.39 -9.97
N GLU A 239 -14.85 20.27 -8.88
CA GLU A 239 -15.22 21.39 -8.02
C GLU A 239 -13.99 22.12 -7.45
N ALA A 240 -12.92 21.38 -7.17
CA ALA A 240 -11.64 21.92 -6.71
C ALA A 240 -10.74 22.46 -7.84
N GLY A 241 -11.12 22.31 -9.11
CA GLY A 241 -10.32 22.73 -10.27
C GLY A 241 -9.32 21.67 -10.79
N GLY A 242 -9.45 20.44 -10.33
CA GLY A 242 -8.63 19.28 -10.69
C GLY A 242 -8.20 18.49 -9.45
N PRO A 243 -7.69 17.27 -9.63
CA PRO A 243 -7.25 16.44 -8.52
C PRO A 243 -6.01 16.99 -7.82
N GLY A 244 -5.11 17.68 -8.54
CA GLY A 244 -3.93 18.32 -7.95
C GLY A 244 -4.30 19.34 -6.88
N PRO A 245 -5.09 20.38 -7.20
CA PRO A 245 -5.61 21.31 -6.21
C PRO A 245 -6.30 20.64 -5.02
N LEU A 246 -7.14 19.63 -5.27
CA LEU A 246 -7.86 18.88 -4.23
C LEU A 246 -6.90 18.20 -3.25
N LEU A 247 -5.96 17.39 -3.75
CA LEU A 247 -5.02 16.63 -2.94
C LEU A 247 -4.00 17.55 -2.24
N THR A 248 -3.56 18.63 -2.90
CA THR A 248 -2.66 19.61 -2.30
C THR A 248 -3.33 20.38 -1.16
N HIS A 249 -4.61 20.71 -1.30
CA HIS A 249 -5.39 21.33 -0.22
C HIS A 249 -5.51 20.38 0.98
N GLU A 250 -5.98 19.15 0.75
CA GLU A 250 -6.12 18.12 1.79
C GLU A 250 -4.79 17.86 2.53
N ARG A 251 -3.70 17.68 1.79
CA ARG A 251 -2.36 17.50 2.36
C ARG A 251 -1.96 18.68 3.24
N ARG A 252 -2.19 19.91 2.77
CA ARG A 252 -1.84 21.13 3.52
C ARG A 252 -2.60 21.19 4.84
N GLU A 253 -3.90 20.90 4.83
CA GLU A 253 -4.72 20.87 6.04
C GLU A 253 -4.22 19.80 7.02
N ARG A 254 -3.96 18.58 6.54
CA ARG A 254 -3.47 17.51 7.41
C ARG A 254 -2.11 17.84 8.01
N MET A 255 -1.17 18.32 7.20
CA MET A 255 0.16 18.69 7.69
C MET A 255 0.12 19.91 8.63
N GLY A 256 -0.88 20.79 8.48
CA GLY A 256 -1.17 21.85 9.45
C GLY A 256 -1.52 21.29 10.83
N LEU A 257 -2.41 20.29 10.89
CA LEU A 257 -2.79 19.62 12.14
C LEU A 257 -1.61 18.89 12.79
N VAL A 258 -0.76 18.24 12.00
CA VAL A 258 0.47 17.59 12.49
C VAL A 258 1.36 18.63 13.19
N ARG A 259 1.63 19.76 12.54
CA ARG A 259 2.46 20.84 13.12
C ARG A 259 1.86 21.43 14.40
N GLU A 260 0.56 21.71 14.42
CA GLU A 260 -0.14 22.22 15.61
C GLU A 260 0.01 21.27 16.82
N GLN A 261 -0.08 19.95 16.57
CA GLN A 261 0.09 18.94 17.61
C GLN A 261 1.53 18.84 18.10
N LEU A 262 2.50 18.94 17.19
CA LEU A 262 3.91 18.97 17.56
C LEU A 262 4.25 20.19 18.41
N GLU A 263 3.73 21.37 18.07
CA GLU A 263 3.90 22.58 18.87
C GLU A 263 3.25 22.42 20.26
N ALA A 264 2.08 21.79 20.35
CA ALA A 264 1.43 21.48 21.62
C ALA A 264 2.24 20.50 22.47
N TYR A 265 2.80 19.46 21.86
CA TYR A 265 3.68 18.48 22.52
C TYR A 265 4.94 19.16 23.08
N GLN A 266 5.65 19.93 22.26
CA GLN A 266 6.88 20.62 22.65
C GLN A 266 6.66 21.64 23.77
N ALA A 267 5.48 22.28 23.80
CA ALA A 267 5.11 23.19 24.87
C ALA A 267 4.65 22.50 26.16
N GLY A 268 4.72 21.17 26.25
CA GLY A 268 4.23 20.39 27.39
C GLY A 268 2.71 20.48 27.59
N ARG A 269 1.97 20.89 26.54
CA ARG A 269 0.50 21.03 26.58
C ARG A 269 -0.23 19.74 26.25
N LEU A 270 0.48 18.73 25.74
CA LEU A 270 -0.07 17.39 25.57
C LEU A 270 0.31 16.51 26.77
N PRO A 271 -0.67 15.84 27.41
CA PRO A 271 -0.36 14.86 28.46
C PRO A 271 0.44 13.72 27.83
N ALA A 272 1.51 13.27 28.49
CA ALA A 272 2.26 12.08 28.06
C ALA A 272 1.34 10.85 28.12
N PRO A 273 0.93 10.26 26.98
CA PRO A 273 0.15 9.04 27.01
C PRO A 273 1.11 7.90 27.38
N THR A 274 0.93 7.30 28.55
CA THR A 274 1.63 6.06 28.91
C THR A 274 0.91 4.88 28.27
N TRP A 275 0.79 4.87 26.94
CA TRP A 275 0.42 3.63 26.26
C TRP A 275 1.67 2.81 26.01
N ASN A 276 1.96 1.89 26.93
CA ASN A 276 2.97 0.87 26.73
C ASN A 276 2.26 -0.44 26.36
N PRO A 277 2.23 -0.84 25.07
CA PRO A 277 1.62 -2.10 24.67
C PRO A 277 2.32 -3.33 25.23
N ARG A 278 3.49 -3.20 25.89
CA ARG A 278 4.17 -4.34 26.51
C ARG A 278 3.22 -4.99 27.52
N PRO A 279 2.78 -6.22 27.26
CA PRO A 279 2.06 -7.02 28.25
C PRO A 279 2.97 -7.21 29.47
N ASP A 280 2.50 -6.83 30.66
CA ASP A 280 3.28 -6.99 31.89
C ASP A 280 3.42 -8.46 32.31
N ASN A 281 2.62 -9.39 31.76
CA ASN A 281 2.65 -10.83 32.07
C ASN A 281 2.39 -11.70 30.82
N PHE A 282 3.29 -12.63 30.54
CA PHE A 282 3.50 -13.27 29.22
C PHE A 282 3.49 -14.82 29.26
N THR A 283 2.73 -15.44 30.16
CA THR A 283 2.94 -16.86 30.47
C THR A 283 2.29 -17.88 29.52
N GLU A 284 1.28 -17.51 28.71
CA GLU A 284 0.47 -18.49 27.94
C GLU A 284 0.77 -18.58 26.42
N GLN A 285 1.56 -17.66 25.86
CA GLN A 285 1.92 -17.61 24.43
C GLN A 285 3.43 -17.69 24.16
N GLY A 286 4.16 -18.47 24.97
CA GLY A 286 5.63 -18.48 25.01
C GLY A 286 6.35 -18.66 23.66
N ASP A 287 5.78 -19.41 22.72
CA ASP A 287 6.36 -19.62 21.38
C ASP A 287 6.27 -18.39 20.48
N LEU A 288 5.13 -17.70 20.46
CA LEU A 288 4.93 -16.45 19.71
C LEU A 288 5.83 -15.34 20.25
N ILE A 289 5.94 -15.26 21.58
CA ILE A 289 6.80 -14.29 22.27
C ILE A 289 8.28 -14.59 22.02
N ALA A 290 8.66 -15.87 22.06
CA ALA A 290 10.02 -16.27 21.72
C ALA A 290 10.36 -15.94 20.26
N ALA A 291 9.44 -16.16 19.33
CA ALA A 291 9.62 -15.77 17.93
C ALA A 291 9.80 -14.26 17.78
N TRP A 292 8.96 -13.48 18.45
CA TRP A 292 9.08 -12.04 18.50
C TRP A 292 10.42 -11.56 19.07
N HIS A 293 10.87 -12.11 20.20
CA HIS A 293 12.17 -11.76 20.79
C HIS A 293 13.35 -12.13 19.88
N ARG A 294 13.28 -13.28 19.19
CA ARG A 294 14.32 -13.66 18.22
C ARG A 294 14.42 -12.63 17.11
N HIS A 295 13.30 -12.30 16.45
CA HIS A 295 13.31 -11.32 15.37
C HIS A 295 13.75 -9.93 15.84
N HIS A 296 13.29 -9.48 17.02
CA HIS A 296 13.75 -8.22 17.61
C HIS A 296 15.26 -8.23 17.88
N ALA A 297 15.81 -9.33 18.40
CA ALA A 297 17.25 -9.45 18.63
C ALA A 297 18.04 -9.40 17.31
N ASP A 298 17.54 -10.01 16.24
CA ASP A 298 18.15 -9.94 14.91
C ASP A 298 18.24 -8.50 14.39
N PHE A 299 17.20 -7.68 14.59
CA PHE A 299 17.23 -6.26 14.21
C PHE A 299 18.23 -5.45 15.03
N VAL A 300 18.23 -5.63 16.35
CA VAL A 300 19.18 -4.93 17.23
C VAL A 300 20.63 -5.31 16.89
N GLY A 301 20.86 -6.60 16.63
CA GLY A 301 22.17 -7.17 16.29
C GLY A 301 22.63 -6.93 14.85
N HIS A 302 21.83 -6.27 14.01
CA HIS A 302 22.18 -6.06 12.62
C HIS A 302 23.47 -5.22 12.47
N PRO A 303 24.38 -5.54 11.51
CA PRO A 303 25.64 -4.82 11.34
C PRO A 303 25.50 -3.31 11.16
N ILE A 304 24.42 -2.86 10.53
CA ILE A 304 24.11 -1.43 10.32
C ILE A 304 24.04 -0.62 11.62
N SER A 305 23.68 -1.27 12.74
CA SER A 305 23.55 -0.61 14.04
C SER A 305 24.88 -0.02 14.51
N ALA A 306 26.03 -0.62 14.15
CA ALA A 306 27.34 -0.05 14.47
C ALA A 306 27.62 1.24 13.67
N MET A 307 27.38 1.20 12.35
CA MET A 307 27.54 2.35 11.46
C MET A 307 26.70 3.55 11.93
N ILE A 308 25.43 3.29 12.30
CA ILE A 308 24.51 4.30 12.83
C ILE A 308 25.04 4.91 14.15
N ARG A 309 25.56 4.10 15.08
CA ARG A 309 26.05 4.60 16.36
C ARG A 309 27.30 5.46 16.24
N GLU A 310 28.16 5.15 15.28
CA GLU A 310 29.45 5.82 15.07
C GLU A 310 29.33 7.10 14.23
N ALA A 311 28.29 7.24 13.41
CA ALA A 311 28.09 8.39 12.55
C ALA A 311 27.90 9.72 13.32
N GLN A 312 28.54 10.78 12.82
CA GLN A 312 28.54 12.15 13.36
C GLN A 312 28.43 13.19 12.25
N GLY A 313 27.97 14.39 12.59
CA GLY A 313 27.92 15.54 11.67
C GLY A 313 27.20 15.20 10.36
N LYS A 314 27.85 15.52 9.23
CA LYS A 314 27.33 15.28 7.87
C LYS A 314 26.95 13.82 7.61
N GLU A 315 27.70 12.87 8.20
CA GLU A 315 27.38 11.45 8.05
C GLU A 315 26.07 11.08 8.73
N ALA A 316 25.76 11.68 9.88
CA ALA A 316 24.50 11.42 10.57
C ALA A 316 23.30 11.88 9.72
N VAL A 317 23.40 13.07 9.12
CA VAL A 317 22.36 13.62 8.24
C VAL A 317 22.19 12.76 6.98
N PHE A 318 23.30 12.34 6.36
CA PHE A 318 23.29 11.44 5.21
C PHE A 318 22.56 10.13 5.50
N ILE A 319 22.85 9.50 6.65
CA ILE A 319 22.19 8.26 7.06
C ILE A 319 20.70 8.47 7.28
N LEU A 320 20.29 9.58 7.93
CA LEU A 320 18.88 9.90 8.14
C LEU A 320 18.14 10.08 6.81
N ARG A 321 18.75 10.76 5.83
CA ARG A 321 18.19 10.95 4.49
C ARG A 321 18.11 9.63 3.71
N CYS A 322 19.13 8.78 3.77
CA CYS A 322 19.09 7.43 3.18
C CYS A 322 17.98 6.58 3.80
N ALA A 323 17.84 6.60 5.13
CA ALA A 323 16.79 5.88 5.82
C ALA A 323 15.39 6.41 5.43
N ALA A 324 15.21 7.72 5.34
CA ALA A 324 13.96 8.33 4.89
C ALA A 324 13.59 7.88 3.46
N LEU A 325 14.53 7.98 2.51
CA LEU A 325 14.27 7.58 1.12
C LEU A 325 13.93 6.09 0.99
N LEU A 326 14.75 5.22 1.58
CA LEU A 326 14.58 3.77 1.46
C LEU A 326 13.29 3.30 2.14
N PHE A 327 12.89 3.93 3.24
CA PHE A 327 11.77 3.42 4.04
C PHE A 327 10.43 4.09 3.68
N ALA A 328 10.45 5.10 2.82
CA ALA A 328 9.26 5.85 2.41
C ALA A 328 8.12 4.95 1.90
N PRO A 329 8.35 3.96 1.00
CA PRO A 329 7.27 3.09 0.54
C PRO A 329 6.63 2.30 1.67
N ARG A 330 7.45 1.68 2.54
CA ARG A 330 6.95 0.96 3.72
C ARG A 330 6.06 1.82 4.58
N ILE A 331 6.65 2.91 5.08
CA ILE A 331 6.03 3.73 6.13
C ILE A 331 4.72 4.31 5.60
N SER A 332 4.72 4.70 4.33
CA SER A 332 3.53 5.25 3.70
C SER A 332 2.47 4.17 3.46
N ALA A 333 2.84 3.02 2.89
CA ALA A 333 1.91 1.94 2.62
C ALA A 333 1.31 1.32 3.91
N LEU A 334 2.01 1.43 5.04
CA LEU A 334 1.50 0.99 6.33
C LEU A 334 0.24 1.74 6.77
N HIS A 335 0.03 2.98 6.32
CA HIS A 335 -1.22 3.71 6.54
C HIS A 335 -2.43 2.91 6.03
N ALA A 336 -2.39 2.51 4.75
CA ALA A 336 -3.43 1.72 4.12
C ALA A 336 -3.52 0.31 4.72
N PHE A 337 -2.38 -0.31 5.07
CA PHE A 337 -2.37 -1.60 5.78
C PHE A 337 -3.15 -1.53 7.11
N TYR A 338 -2.92 -0.51 7.93
CA TYR A 338 -3.62 -0.38 9.20
C TYR A 338 -5.12 -0.13 8.97
N LEU A 339 -5.46 0.86 8.14
CA LEU A 339 -6.87 1.24 7.97
C LEU A 339 -7.70 0.17 7.26
N GLN A 340 -7.13 -0.48 6.25
CA GLN A 340 -7.85 -1.39 5.37
C GLN A 340 -7.56 -2.87 5.69
N ASP A 341 -6.29 -3.29 5.66
CA ASP A 341 -5.95 -4.71 5.80
C ASP A 341 -6.11 -5.25 7.24
N CYS A 342 -6.05 -4.36 8.24
CA CYS A 342 -6.28 -4.69 9.66
C CYS A 342 -7.70 -4.41 10.15
N ARG A 343 -8.61 -4.01 9.24
CA ARG A 343 -10.04 -3.89 9.57
C ARG A 343 -10.61 -5.26 9.92
N VAL A 344 -11.36 -5.32 11.01
CA VAL A 344 -12.21 -6.46 11.37
C VAL A 344 -13.62 -6.12 10.93
N GLN A 345 -14.21 -6.94 10.05
CA GLN A 345 -15.61 -6.77 9.67
C GLN A 345 -16.51 -7.56 10.62
N GLU A 346 -17.71 -7.05 10.86
CA GLU A 346 -18.71 -7.76 11.65
C GLU A 346 -19.40 -8.85 10.79
N PRO A 347 -19.71 -10.03 11.37
CA PRO A 347 -19.43 -10.42 12.75
C PRO A 347 -17.96 -10.83 12.95
N ALA A 348 -17.33 -10.31 14.01
CA ALA A 348 -15.99 -10.74 14.42
C ALA A 348 -15.99 -12.20 14.92
N THR A 349 -14.90 -12.94 14.71
CA THR A 349 -14.77 -14.35 15.15
C THR A 349 -14.28 -14.51 16.58
N GLY A 350 -14.05 -13.41 17.30
CA GLY A 350 -13.51 -13.41 18.67
C GLY A 350 -13.55 -12.03 19.34
N PRO A 351 -13.10 -11.94 20.61
CA PRO A 351 -13.05 -10.66 21.33
C PRO A 351 -11.90 -9.77 20.83
N GLY A 352 -11.97 -8.48 21.13
CA GLY A 352 -10.86 -7.54 20.90
C GLY A 352 -11.01 -6.61 19.70
N THR A 353 -12.15 -6.63 19.00
CA THR A 353 -12.45 -5.67 17.91
C THR A 353 -12.23 -4.20 18.31
N PRO A 354 -12.67 -3.72 19.50
CA PRO A 354 -12.42 -2.34 19.91
C PRO A 354 -10.94 -2.02 20.10
N THR A 355 -10.15 -2.98 20.62
CA THR A 355 -8.69 -2.84 20.75
C THR A 355 -8.04 -2.69 19.37
N VAL A 356 -8.37 -3.58 18.43
CA VAL A 356 -7.83 -3.51 17.07
C VAL A 356 -8.23 -2.22 16.37
N ASP A 357 -9.50 -1.79 16.50
CA ASP A 357 -9.97 -0.54 15.90
C ASP A 357 -9.23 0.69 16.44
N PHE A 358 -8.97 0.72 17.75
CA PHE A 358 -8.16 1.76 18.36
C PHE A 358 -6.73 1.76 17.81
N LEU A 359 -6.07 0.60 17.78
CA LEU A 359 -4.68 0.48 17.36
C LEU A 359 -4.49 0.86 15.89
N ARG A 360 -5.35 0.35 15.01
CA ARG A 360 -5.23 0.59 13.57
C ARG A 360 -5.40 2.07 13.23
N ARG A 361 -6.34 2.77 13.88
CA ARG A 361 -6.56 4.22 13.70
C ARG A 361 -5.41 5.02 14.29
N THR A 362 -4.89 4.59 15.43
CA THR A 362 -3.78 5.26 16.09
C THR A 362 -2.51 5.19 15.23
N PHE A 363 -2.12 3.99 14.79
CA PHE A 363 -0.88 3.80 14.04
C PHE A 363 -0.96 4.26 12.59
N SER A 364 -2.15 4.34 11.98
CA SER A 364 -2.29 4.94 10.64
C SER A 364 -1.86 6.41 10.59
N THR A 365 -1.81 7.09 11.75
CA THR A 365 -1.40 8.49 11.83
C THR A 365 0.11 8.71 11.74
N GLU A 366 0.91 7.66 11.94
CA GLU A 366 2.38 7.72 11.93
C GLU A 366 2.96 8.22 10.62
N ALA A 367 2.32 7.91 9.48
CA ALA A 367 2.81 8.35 8.19
C ALA A 367 2.77 9.89 8.02
N GLY A 368 1.87 10.59 8.72
CA GLY A 368 1.88 12.06 8.77
C GLY A 368 3.09 12.62 9.51
N LEU A 369 3.55 11.94 10.56
CA LEU A 369 4.77 12.29 11.29
C LEU A 369 6.01 11.99 10.45
N PHE A 370 5.99 10.89 9.69
CA PHE A 370 7.06 10.61 8.74
C PHE A 370 7.14 11.66 7.62
N LEU A 371 6.02 12.14 7.09
CA LEU A 371 6.02 13.26 6.14
C LEU A 371 6.53 14.56 6.76
N HIS A 372 6.34 14.79 8.05
CA HIS A 372 6.96 15.91 8.74
C HIS A 372 8.49 15.78 8.74
N ASP A 373 9.02 14.62 9.14
CA ASP A 373 10.46 14.36 9.11
C ASP A 373 11.03 14.46 7.69
N TRP A 374 10.28 14.02 6.67
CA TRP A 374 10.61 14.20 5.25
C TRP A 374 10.77 15.67 4.86
N GLU A 375 9.86 16.54 5.32
CA GLU A 375 9.94 18.00 5.11
C GLU A 375 11.14 18.61 5.86
N VAL A 376 11.42 18.20 7.10
CA VAL A 376 12.55 18.68 7.89
C VAL A 376 13.90 18.29 7.28
N LEU A 377 13.98 17.09 6.69
CA LEU A 377 15.18 16.61 5.99
C LEU A 377 15.34 17.20 4.57
N ASP A 378 14.39 18.02 4.12
CA ASP A 378 14.35 18.66 2.80
C ASP A 378 14.44 17.63 1.66
N MET A 379 13.77 16.50 1.82
CA MET A 379 13.91 15.38 0.88
C MET A 379 13.37 15.72 -0.51
N ASP A 380 12.26 16.47 -0.62
CA ASP A 380 11.68 16.85 -1.91
C ASP A 380 12.65 17.65 -2.80
N ALA A 381 13.51 18.49 -2.21
CA ALA A 381 14.49 19.28 -2.96
C ALA A 381 15.74 18.48 -3.37
N ARG A 382 15.96 17.32 -2.76
CA ARG A 382 17.18 16.52 -2.92
C ARG A 382 17.06 15.40 -3.94
N LEU A 383 15.85 14.89 -4.14
CA LEU A 383 15.67 13.77 -5.04
C LEU A 383 15.88 14.23 -6.48
N PRO A 384 16.81 13.60 -7.24
CA PRO A 384 17.09 13.99 -8.62
C PRO A 384 16.05 13.43 -9.60
N TRP A 385 15.11 12.62 -9.11
CA TRP A 385 14.19 11.85 -9.90
C TRP A 385 12.90 12.61 -10.15
N THR A 386 12.42 12.52 -11.39
CA THR A 386 11.02 12.78 -11.70
C THR A 386 10.12 11.79 -10.95
N PRO A 387 8.82 12.11 -10.74
CA PRO A 387 7.88 11.18 -10.12
C PRO A 387 7.80 9.82 -10.84
N ALA A 388 7.91 9.80 -12.17
CA ALA A 388 7.91 8.56 -12.94
C ALA A 388 9.17 7.70 -12.68
N GLU A 389 10.34 8.33 -12.53
CA GLU A 389 11.58 7.63 -12.16
C GLU A 389 11.53 7.13 -10.72
N LEU A 390 10.91 7.90 -9.82
CA LEU A 390 10.72 7.49 -8.43
C LEU A 390 9.75 6.29 -8.31
N LEU A 391 8.67 6.27 -9.10
CA LEU A 391 7.78 5.11 -9.23
C LEU A 391 8.53 3.88 -9.78
N GLU A 392 9.35 4.05 -10.82
CA GLU A 392 10.19 2.95 -11.34
C GLU A 392 11.15 2.44 -10.26
N TRP A 393 11.77 3.34 -9.50
CA TRP A 393 12.69 2.98 -8.44
C TRP A 393 12.00 2.24 -7.29
N TRP A 394 10.88 2.76 -6.77
CA TRP A 394 10.14 2.14 -5.66
C TRP A 394 9.50 0.80 -6.01
N PHE A 395 9.06 0.58 -7.24
CA PHE A 395 8.33 -0.64 -7.61
C PHE A 395 9.17 -1.64 -8.41
N PHE A 396 10.15 -1.20 -9.19
CA PHE A 396 10.83 -2.06 -10.18
C PHE A 396 12.34 -2.14 -10.04
N ASP A 397 12.97 -1.29 -9.23
CA ASP A 397 14.40 -1.43 -8.96
C ASP A 397 14.69 -2.81 -8.38
N LYS A 398 15.67 -3.51 -8.96
CA LYS A 398 15.93 -4.92 -8.63
C LYS A 398 16.62 -5.11 -7.29
N VAL A 399 17.20 -4.05 -6.74
CA VAL A 399 17.98 -4.08 -5.49
C VAL A 399 17.13 -3.52 -4.35
N TYR A 400 16.54 -2.36 -4.56
CA TYR A 400 15.86 -1.58 -3.53
C TYR A 400 14.35 -1.79 -3.56
N GLY A 401 13.68 -1.33 -4.61
CA GLY A 401 12.22 -1.25 -4.64
C GLY A 401 11.49 -2.57 -4.76
N ARG A 402 11.79 -3.38 -5.79
CA ARG A 402 11.04 -4.62 -6.05
C ARG A 402 11.10 -5.60 -4.87
N PRO A 403 12.26 -5.94 -4.27
CA PRO A 403 12.30 -6.84 -3.13
C PRO A 403 11.49 -6.33 -1.93
N GLU A 404 11.50 -5.01 -1.69
CA GLU A 404 10.71 -4.35 -0.64
C GLU A 404 9.21 -4.49 -0.89
N MET A 405 8.74 -4.18 -2.10
CA MET A 405 7.33 -4.35 -2.45
C MET A 405 6.89 -5.82 -2.41
N GLU A 406 7.74 -6.76 -2.84
CA GLU A 406 7.46 -8.19 -2.71
C GLU A 406 7.24 -8.62 -1.26
N ALA A 407 8.11 -8.15 -0.35
CA ALA A 407 8.00 -8.48 1.07
C ALA A 407 6.79 -7.82 1.73
N LEU A 408 6.48 -6.56 1.37
CA LEU A 408 5.24 -5.89 1.79
C LEU A 408 4.01 -6.68 1.36
N HIS A 409 3.91 -7.04 0.07
CA HIS A 409 2.75 -7.74 -0.46
C HIS A 409 2.60 -9.16 0.12
N GLU A 410 3.70 -9.83 0.46
CA GLU A 410 3.72 -11.12 1.19
C GLU A 410 3.16 -10.96 2.61
N PHE A 411 3.59 -9.93 3.35
CA PHE A 411 3.07 -9.64 4.69
C PHE A 411 1.57 -9.30 4.66
N ARG A 412 1.14 -8.48 3.68
CA ARG A 412 -0.28 -8.19 3.43
C ARG A 412 -1.06 -9.47 3.15
N ARG A 413 -0.51 -10.38 2.33
CA ARG A 413 -1.14 -11.67 2.00
C ARG A 413 -1.48 -12.47 3.26
N GLU A 414 -0.50 -12.65 4.15
CA GLU A 414 -0.70 -13.44 5.37
C GLU A 414 -1.74 -12.76 6.27
N THR A 415 -1.76 -11.43 6.34
CA THR A 415 -2.74 -10.66 7.13
C THR A 415 -4.17 -10.77 6.58
N LEU A 416 -4.34 -10.68 5.27
CA LEU A 416 -5.65 -10.66 4.60
C LEU A 416 -6.32 -12.04 4.54
N ARG A 417 -5.57 -13.15 4.72
CA ARG A 417 -6.14 -14.49 4.87
C ARG A 417 -7.06 -14.66 6.10
N HIS A 418 -6.98 -13.73 7.04
CA HIS A 418 -7.67 -13.81 8.32
C HIS A 418 -8.47 -12.53 8.60
N PRO A 419 -9.56 -12.26 7.84
CA PRO A 419 -10.17 -10.94 7.81
C PRO A 419 -10.92 -10.55 9.08
N ASN A 420 -11.60 -11.52 9.73
CA ASN A 420 -12.49 -11.23 10.86
C ASN A 420 -11.97 -11.73 12.21
N ASP A 421 -10.67 -12.02 12.34
CA ASP A 421 -10.04 -12.50 13.57
C ASP A 421 -9.25 -11.36 14.27
N PRO A 422 -9.80 -10.75 15.34
CA PRO A 422 -9.16 -9.62 16.00
C PRO A 422 -7.81 -9.98 16.64
N LEU A 423 -7.62 -11.21 17.12
CA LEU A 423 -6.37 -11.63 17.73
C LEU A 423 -5.25 -11.68 16.68
N LEU A 424 -5.55 -12.16 15.48
CA LEU A 424 -4.60 -12.18 14.37
C LEU A 424 -4.29 -10.76 13.86
N LYS A 425 -5.29 -9.88 13.72
CA LYS A 425 -5.06 -8.48 13.36
C LYS A 425 -4.21 -7.75 14.41
N TYR A 426 -4.46 -7.99 15.69
CA TYR A 426 -3.66 -7.47 16.78
C TYR A 426 -2.19 -7.87 16.67
N TRP A 427 -1.91 -9.16 16.43
CA TRP A 427 -0.54 -9.65 16.27
C TRP A 427 0.15 -9.13 15.01
N ALA A 428 -0.58 -8.95 13.91
CA ALA A 428 -0.05 -8.31 12.71
C ALA A 428 0.36 -6.85 12.99
N ILE A 429 -0.52 -6.08 13.62
CA ILE A 429 -0.25 -4.70 14.05
C ILE A 429 0.98 -4.64 14.99
N LEU A 430 1.04 -5.53 15.98
CA LEU A 430 2.15 -5.57 16.93
C LEU A 430 3.48 -5.95 16.31
N SER A 431 3.47 -6.84 15.32
CA SER A 431 4.66 -7.23 14.58
C SER A 431 5.30 -6.02 13.92
N VAL A 432 4.49 -5.18 13.28
CA VAL A 432 4.98 -3.93 12.68
C VAL A 432 5.55 -2.98 13.74
N HIS A 433 4.74 -2.64 14.75
CA HIS A 433 5.09 -1.58 15.70
C HIS A 433 6.32 -1.95 16.54
N PHE A 434 6.34 -3.16 17.10
CA PHE A 434 7.40 -3.54 18.03
C PHE A 434 8.72 -3.89 17.37
N MET A 435 8.70 -4.57 16.22
CA MET A 435 9.94 -4.89 15.51
C MET A 435 10.59 -3.60 14.97
N SER A 436 9.77 -2.59 14.64
CA SER A 436 10.27 -1.25 14.29
C SER A 436 10.92 -0.51 15.48
N ARG A 437 10.64 -0.85 16.74
CA ARG A 437 11.32 -0.20 17.89
C ARG A 437 12.81 -0.50 17.97
N ALA A 438 13.23 -1.69 17.53
CA ALA A 438 14.66 -2.01 17.41
C ALA A 438 15.37 -1.05 16.46
N PHE A 439 14.69 -0.63 15.39
CA PHE A 439 15.18 0.35 14.45
C PHE A 439 15.27 1.75 15.06
N PHE A 440 14.17 2.24 15.63
CA PHE A 440 14.13 3.60 16.20
C PHE A 440 15.15 3.80 17.33
N GLY A 441 15.46 2.75 18.10
CA GLY A 441 16.51 2.83 19.13
C GLY A 441 17.87 3.23 18.57
N ASN A 442 18.23 2.78 17.37
CA ASN A 442 19.48 3.17 16.71
C ASN A 442 19.37 4.57 16.08
N LEU A 443 18.26 4.87 15.41
CA LEU A 443 18.06 6.20 14.78
C LEU A 443 17.98 7.34 15.78
N ARG A 444 17.44 7.11 16.98
CA ARG A 444 17.34 8.13 18.03
C ARG A 444 18.67 8.83 18.29
N ALA A 445 19.77 8.08 18.33
CA ALA A 445 21.08 8.66 18.54
C ALA A 445 21.50 9.60 17.39
N LEU A 446 21.09 9.30 16.15
CA LEU A 446 21.33 10.19 15.00
C LEU A 446 20.43 11.43 15.04
N THR A 447 19.16 11.27 15.40
CA THR A 447 18.23 12.41 15.48
C THR A 447 18.61 13.37 16.60
N GLU A 448 19.09 12.87 17.75
CA GLU A 448 19.62 13.69 18.84
C GLU A 448 20.85 14.50 18.40
N ARG A 449 21.74 13.90 17.60
CA ARG A 449 22.90 14.59 17.00
C ARG A 449 22.50 15.61 15.94
N PHE A 450 21.58 15.25 15.05
CA PHE A 450 21.00 16.16 14.08
C PHE A 450 20.43 17.41 14.77
N ALA A 451 19.66 17.23 15.84
CA ALA A 451 19.10 18.33 16.62
C ALA A 451 20.19 19.19 17.30
N ALA A 452 21.28 18.58 17.76
CA ALA A 452 22.42 19.31 18.34
C ALA A 452 23.15 20.18 17.29
N ASP A 453 23.33 19.66 16.07
CA ASP A 453 23.98 20.36 14.95
C ASP A 453 23.05 21.40 14.31
N HIS A 454 21.73 21.24 14.45
CA HIS A 454 20.69 22.08 13.85
C HIS A 454 19.68 22.55 14.91
N PRO A 455 20.10 23.39 15.87
CA PRO A 455 19.27 23.75 17.04
C PRO A 455 17.99 24.52 16.70
N THR A 456 17.88 25.06 15.49
CA THR A 456 16.69 25.76 14.98
C THR A 456 15.78 24.87 14.14
N SER A 457 16.21 23.66 13.79
CA SER A 457 15.38 22.73 13.02
C SER A 457 14.31 22.09 13.91
N PRO A 458 13.10 21.83 13.37
CA PRO A 458 12.12 21.01 14.06
C PRO A 458 12.67 19.59 14.34
N PRO A 459 12.16 18.90 15.37
CA PRO A 459 12.60 17.55 15.71
C PRO A 459 12.11 16.53 14.68
N LEU A 460 12.92 15.48 14.46
CA LEU A 460 12.59 14.34 13.61
C LEU A 460 11.82 13.27 14.41
N ILE A 461 10.56 13.56 14.74
CA ILE A 461 9.75 12.81 15.72
C ILE A 461 9.49 11.36 15.32
N TYR A 462 9.27 11.11 14.02
CA TYR A 462 9.04 9.75 13.56
C TYR A 462 10.32 8.92 13.66
N LEU A 463 11.42 9.42 13.07
CA LEU A 463 12.73 8.78 13.02
C LEU A 463 13.38 8.65 14.41
N GLU A 464 13.12 9.57 15.32
CA GLU A 464 13.57 9.51 16.73
C GLU A 464 12.87 8.36 17.49
N GLY A 465 11.69 7.92 17.02
CA GLY A 465 10.88 6.91 17.70
C GLY A 465 9.98 7.47 18.81
N THR A 466 9.81 8.79 18.87
CA THR A 466 8.99 9.49 19.87
C THR A 466 7.54 9.70 19.42
N HIS A 467 7.18 9.28 18.20
CA HIS A 467 5.82 9.32 17.63
C HIS A 467 4.73 8.71 18.53
N HIS A 468 5.07 7.74 19.38
CA HIS A 468 4.12 7.14 20.33
C HIS A 468 3.57 8.12 21.38
N LEU A 469 4.26 9.23 21.61
CA LEU A 469 3.82 10.30 22.51
C LEU A 469 2.66 11.13 21.93
N LEU A 470 2.39 10.96 20.63
CA LEU A 470 1.33 11.67 19.89
C LEU A 470 0.13 10.77 19.59
N TYR A 471 0.17 9.51 20.02
CA TYR A 471 -0.93 8.58 19.82
C TYR A 471 -2.23 9.06 20.45
N GLY A 472 -3.33 8.83 19.70
CA GLY A 472 -4.65 9.30 20.06
C GLY A 472 -4.88 10.78 19.73
N GLN A 473 -3.89 11.66 19.90
CA GLN A 473 -4.05 13.11 19.75
C GLN A 473 -4.33 13.60 18.32
N MET A 474 -4.15 12.74 17.32
CA MET A 474 -4.18 13.08 15.89
C MET A 474 -5.59 13.15 15.25
N GLU A 475 -6.66 12.77 15.96
CA GLU A 475 -8.06 12.88 15.50
C GLU A 475 -8.87 13.84 16.38
N ARG A 476 -9.60 14.81 15.78
CA ARG A 476 -10.39 15.83 16.53
C ARG A 476 -11.44 15.26 17.50
N ASN A 477 -11.85 14.00 17.32
CA ASN A 477 -12.93 13.36 18.08
C ASN A 477 -12.47 12.23 19.00
N TRP A 478 -11.17 12.10 19.23
CA TRP A 478 -10.68 11.08 20.14
C TRP A 478 -11.02 11.49 21.60
N ARG A 479 -12.01 10.84 22.19
CA ARG A 479 -12.31 11.02 23.62
C ARG A 479 -11.23 10.33 24.44
N GLU A 480 -11.07 10.74 25.70
CA GLU A 480 -10.11 10.21 26.68
C GLU A 480 -9.82 8.72 26.43
N PRO A 481 -8.61 8.36 25.95
CA PRO A 481 -8.31 7.00 25.57
C PRO A 481 -8.22 6.19 26.86
N THR A 482 -9.26 5.44 27.22
CA THR A 482 -9.01 4.27 28.05
C THR A 482 -8.18 3.35 27.17
N CYS A 483 -6.86 3.30 27.42
CA CYS A 483 -5.92 2.35 26.83
C CYS A 483 -6.62 0.98 26.76
N PRO A 484 -6.89 0.43 25.57
CA PRO A 484 -7.55 -0.85 25.49
C PRO A 484 -6.61 -1.94 26.00
N THR A 485 -7.17 -2.92 26.70
CA THR A 485 -6.40 -4.06 27.22
C THR A 485 -5.69 -4.78 26.08
N SER A 486 -4.38 -5.02 26.26
CA SER A 486 -3.57 -5.87 25.39
C SER A 486 -4.25 -7.21 25.13
N LEU A 487 -4.29 -7.69 23.88
CA LEU A 487 -4.87 -9.01 23.55
C LEU A 487 -3.86 -10.15 23.68
N ALA A 488 -2.60 -9.87 24.03
CA ALA A 488 -1.54 -10.88 24.09
C ALA A 488 -1.78 -11.98 25.14
N HIS A 489 -2.65 -11.72 26.13
CA HIS A 489 -3.04 -12.69 27.16
C HIS A 489 -4.11 -13.67 26.68
N LEU A 490 -4.82 -13.39 25.57
CA LEU A 490 -5.87 -14.28 25.08
C LEU A 490 -5.24 -15.57 24.53
N PRO A 491 -5.82 -16.76 24.76
CA PRO A 491 -5.26 -17.99 24.20
C PRO A 491 -5.43 -18.03 22.67
N ALA A 492 -4.34 -18.33 21.94
CA ALA A 492 -4.39 -18.59 20.51
C ALA A 492 -4.48 -20.11 20.23
N THR A 493 -5.39 -20.50 19.35
CA THR A 493 -5.46 -21.86 18.80
C THR A 493 -4.19 -22.22 18.02
N TYR A 494 -3.94 -23.51 17.79
CA TYR A 494 -2.78 -23.95 16.98
C TYR A 494 -2.75 -23.29 15.59
N THR A 495 -3.90 -23.20 14.91
CA THR A 495 -4.01 -22.55 13.59
C THR A 495 -3.69 -21.07 13.66
N GLN A 496 -4.22 -20.36 14.68
CA GLN A 496 -3.91 -18.95 14.89
C GLN A 496 -2.42 -18.74 15.19
N ARG A 497 -1.81 -19.55 16.07
CA ARG A 497 -0.37 -19.47 16.37
C ARG A 497 0.47 -19.62 15.10
N ARG A 498 0.16 -20.61 14.26
CA ARG A 498 0.84 -20.79 12.98
C ARG A 498 0.65 -19.60 12.03
N ALA A 499 -0.52 -18.96 12.03
CA ALA A 499 -0.77 -17.78 11.22
C ALA A 499 0.05 -16.58 11.71
N VAL A 500 0.07 -16.33 13.02
CA VAL A 500 0.88 -15.27 13.65
C VAL A 500 2.36 -15.45 13.33
N LEU A 501 2.89 -16.67 13.47
CA LEU A 501 4.30 -16.93 13.16
C LEU A 501 4.64 -16.61 11.69
N ARG A 502 3.78 -16.98 10.73
CA ARG A 502 3.98 -16.62 9.32
C ARG A 502 3.93 -15.12 9.08
N MET A 503 3.01 -14.40 9.74
CA MET A 503 2.94 -12.93 9.66
C MET A 503 4.22 -12.29 10.22
N MET A 504 4.69 -12.76 11.38
CA MET A 504 5.93 -12.30 11.99
C MET A 504 7.14 -12.57 11.09
N ASP A 505 7.25 -13.77 10.52
CA ASP A 505 8.35 -14.14 9.63
C ASP A 505 8.33 -13.33 8.32
N ALA A 506 7.14 -13.09 7.75
CA ALA A 506 6.97 -12.23 6.58
C ALA A 506 7.39 -10.79 6.87
N PHE A 507 6.94 -10.22 8.01
CA PHE A 507 7.36 -8.88 8.42
C PHE A 507 8.86 -8.81 8.78
N ALA A 508 9.42 -9.85 9.41
CA ALA A 508 10.84 -9.93 9.73
C ALA A 508 11.69 -9.93 8.46
N THR A 509 11.28 -10.69 7.45
CA THR A 509 11.90 -10.70 6.12
C THR A 509 11.87 -9.30 5.51
N TYR A 510 10.72 -8.64 5.57
CA TYR A 510 10.57 -7.28 5.06
C TYR A 510 11.48 -6.28 5.77
N GLY A 511 11.48 -6.26 7.11
CA GLY A 511 12.35 -5.38 7.88
C GLY A 511 13.84 -5.66 7.64
N ARG A 512 14.25 -6.93 7.50
CA ARG A 512 15.65 -7.30 7.26
C ARG A 512 16.12 -6.77 5.91
N GLN A 513 15.30 -6.92 4.86
CA GLN A 513 15.62 -6.39 3.54
C GLN A 513 15.89 -4.89 3.56
N GLN A 514 15.14 -4.12 4.36
CA GLN A 514 15.38 -2.69 4.51
C GLN A 514 16.68 -2.36 5.23
N PHE A 515 17.06 -3.14 6.24
CA PHE A 515 18.33 -2.97 6.94
C PHE A 515 19.51 -3.34 6.04
N ASP A 516 19.37 -4.40 5.25
CA ASP A 516 20.37 -4.80 4.24
C ASP A 516 20.49 -3.72 3.16
N ASN A 517 19.37 -3.17 2.69
CA ASN A 517 19.34 -2.08 1.71
C ASN A 517 19.99 -0.81 2.25
N LEU A 518 19.72 -0.43 3.50
CA LEU A 518 20.37 0.71 4.14
C LEU A 518 21.87 0.46 4.30
N ALA A 519 22.27 -0.72 4.78
CA ALA A 519 23.69 -1.08 4.90
C ALA A 519 24.42 -1.01 3.55
N ARG A 520 23.78 -1.52 2.49
CA ARG A 520 24.29 -1.45 1.12
C ARG A 520 24.41 -0.02 0.61
N ALA A 521 23.38 0.81 0.81
CA ALA A 521 23.38 2.21 0.42
C ALA A 521 24.47 3.02 1.14
N LEU A 522 24.79 2.69 2.39
CA LEU A 522 25.85 3.36 3.15
C LEU A 522 27.26 2.84 2.88
N SER A 523 27.39 1.71 2.19
CA SER A 523 28.66 1.06 1.89
C SER A 523 28.88 0.93 0.37
N THR A 524 28.49 -0.20 -0.22
CA THR A 524 28.75 -0.56 -1.62
C THR A 524 28.21 0.45 -2.62
N ASP A 525 27.03 1.01 -2.35
CA ASP A 525 26.31 1.83 -3.32
C ASP A 525 26.33 3.32 -2.91
N ARG A 526 27.23 3.73 -2.01
CA ARG A 526 27.25 5.08 -1.42
C ARG A 526 27.26 6.20 -2.46
N GLU A 527 28.06 6.06 -3.52
CA GLU A 527 28.14 7.06 -4.60
C GLU A 527 26.80 7.25 -5.32
N HIS A 528 25.98 6.20 -5.41
CA HIS A 528 24.65 6.28 -6.02
C HIS A 528 23.71 7.19 -5.22
N PHE A 529 23.91 7.31 -3.89
CA PHE A 529 23.11 8.14 -3.00
C PHE A 529 23.75 9.49 -2.70
N ALA A 530 24.86 9.85 -3.34
CA ALA A 530 25.59 11.09 -3.05
C ALA A 530 24.75 12.37 -3.24
N PHE A 531 23.67 12.32 -4.02
CA PHE A 531 22.70 13.42 -4.17
C PHE A 531 21.97 13.79 -2.87
N LEU A 532 22.03 12.94 -1.83
CA LEU A 532 21.47 13.23 -0.51
C LEU A 532 22.39 14.08 0.37
N LEU A 533 23.63 14.32 -0.06
CA LEU A 533 24.56 15.28 0.55
C LEU A 533 24.31 16.67 -0.04
N ASP A 534 24.52 17.74 0.72
CA ASP A 534 24.48 19.11 0.19
C ASP A 534 25.64 19.39 -0.79
N GLU A 535 25.50 20.37 -1.69
CA GLU A 535 26.57 20.72 -2.65
C GLU A 535 27.88 21.18 -1.97
N GLU A 536 27.77 21.82 -0.79
CA GLU A 536 28.91 22.13 0.09
C GLU A 536 29.43 20.92 0.88
N GLU A 537 28.66 19.83 0.94
CA GLU A 537 29.01 18.56 1.59
C GLU A 537 29.61 17.53 0.62
N ALA A 538 29.23 17.59 -0.66
CA ALA A 538 29.77 16.75 -1.73
C ALA A 538 31.23 17.09 -2.11
N ARG A 539 31.73 18.26 -1.68
CA ARG A 539 33.13 18.68 -1.87
C ARG A 539 33.99 18.31 -0.66
N ILE A 540 34.48 17.08 -0.59
CA ILE A 540 35.69 16.74 0.19
C ILE A 540 36.67 15.99 -0.73
N PRO A 541 37.99 16.29 -0.68
CA PRO A 541 38.99 15.70 -1.57
C PRO A 541 39.21 14.21 -1.27
N SER A 542 39.59 13.48 -2.31
CA SER A 542 40.07 12.09 -2.32
C SER A 542 41.06 11.74 -1.23
#